data_AF-A0A1U7HJE0-F1
#
_entry.id   AF-A0A1U7HJE0-F1
#
_cell.length_a   1.000
_cell.length_b   1.000
_cell.length_c   1.000
_cell.angle_alpha   90.00
_cell.angle_beta   90.00
_cell.angle_gamma   90.00
#
_symmetry.space_group_name_H-M   'P 1'
#
loop_
_entity.id
_entity.type
_entity.pdbx_description
1 polymer ?
#
loop_
_entity_poly.entity_id
_entity_poly.type
_entity_poly.pdbx_seq_one_letter_code
_entity_poly.pdbx_strand_id
1 'polypeptide(L)'
;MVAGELFISEEMMTAPEHPLANQLEASVADPLQESLVKIREKQKHDRIPGIVKRLVPIDNSTTWEYWWCVPGRMILPEDLEVLQSDRPRVEAILSRMVWLWGGHCFGEQSMHNLSNSEPIYDWQKVLDFAHQQNLTPEILDIDYLPAVVNRLYTQESDAVSSRATPEYVGVEPAHWHIELFQLQPIEGGYELKEPKQLCSCQIWTSKPFLKHIATGEIKFPEKNLWLSRPLDLTIPPWSSPEIAGY
;
A
#
# COMPACT_ATOMS: atom_id res chain seq x y z
N MET A 1 -27.80 -9.56 25.63
CA MET A 1 -26.51 -9.15 25.06
C MET A 1 -26.80 -8.63 23.67
N VAL A 2 -26.61 -7.33 23.45
CA VAL A 2 -26.70 -6.75 22.10
C VAL A 2 -25.42 -7.23 21.40
N ALA A 3 -25.56 -7.97 20.30
CA ALA A 3 -24.43 -8.26 19.44
C ALA A 3 -23.80 -6.90 19.08
N GLY A 4 -22.59 -6.66 19.57
CA GLY A 4 -21.91 -5.39 19.31
C GLY A 4 -21.78 -5.23 17.81
N GLU A 5 -22.31 -4.13 17.26
CA GLU A 5 -22.08 -3.80 15.86
C GLU A 5 -20.57 -3.81 15.62
N LEU A 6 -20.13 -4.61 14.65
CA LEU A 6 -18.72 -4.70 14.28
C LEU A 6 -18.22 -3.32 13.85
N PHE A 7 -16.98 -2.99 14.22
CA PHE A 7 -16.36 -1.72 13.87
C PHE A 7 -16.38 -1.44 12.37
N ILE A 8 -16.36 -2.49 11.54
CA ILE A 8 -16.71 -2.48 10.11
C ILE A 8 -17.80 -3.54 9.94
N SER A 9 -18.92 -3.22 9.29
CA SER A 9 -20.03 -4.19 9.16
C SER A 9 -19.64 -5.34 8.22
N GLU A 10 -20.24 -6.52 8.42
CA GLU A 10 -19.95 -7.69 7.57
C GLU A 10 -20.22 -7.43 6.08
N GLU A 11 -21.28 -6.67 5.78
CA GLU A 11 -21.62 -6.26 4.41
C GLU A 11 -20.50 -5.46 3.74
N MET A 12 -19.72 -4.68 4.51
CA MET A 12 -18.59 -3.94 4.01
C MET A 12 -17.36 -4.82 3.78
N MET A 13 -17.28 -6.03 4.34
CA MET A 13 -16.10 -6.88 4.24
C MET A 13 -15.93 -7.53 2.86
N THR A 14 -17.01 -7.64 2.08
CA THR A 14 -17.02 -8.33 0.79
C THR A 14 -17.01 -7.31 -0.35
N ALA A 15 -16.13 -7.51 -1.33
CA ALA A 15 -16.08 -6.67 -2.51
C ALA A 15 -17.16 -7.12 -3.52
N PRO A 16 -17.77 -6.17 -4.26
CA PRO A 16 -18.81 -6.49 -5.25
C PRO A 16 -18.26 -7.42 -6.32
N GLU A 17 -19.14 -8.17 -6.97
CA GLU A 17 -18.77 -9.08 -8.05
C GLU A 17 -18.30 -8.32 -9.29
N HIS A 18 -17.33 -8.91 -10.00
CA HIS A 18 -16.87 -8.37 -11.28
C HIS A 18 -17.76 -8.88 -12.42
N PRO A 19 -18.19 -8.04 -13.39
CA PRO A 19 -18.99 -8.49 -14.53
C PRO A 19 -18.27 -9.52 -15.41
N LEU A 20 -16.93 -9.52 -15.37
CA LEU A 20 -16.07 -10.49 -16.05
C LEU A 20 -15.50 -11.55 -15.07
N ALA A 21 -16.25 -11.94 -14.03
CA ALA A 21 -15.77 -12.87 -13.01
C ALA A 21 -15.17 -14.16 -13.58
N ASN A 22 -15.79 -14.71 -14.64
CA ASN A 22 -15.32 -15.92 -15.32
C ASN A 22 -13.96 -15.76 -16.03
N GLN A 23 -13.46 -14.53 -16.18
CA GLN A 23 -12.19 -14.21 -16.84
C GLN A 23 -11.11 -13.77 -15.84
N LEU A 24 -11.41 -13.66 -14.53
CA LEU A 24 -10.44 -13.22 -13.53
C LEU A 24 -9.24 -14.16 -13.39
N GLU A 25 -9.46 -15.47 -13.58
CA GLU A 25 -8.42 -16.50 -13.53
C GLU A 25 -7.73 -16.73 -14.88
N ALA A 26 -8.19 -16.05 -15.95
CA ALA A 26 -7.59 -16.20 -17.26
C ALA A 26 -6.15 -15.67 -17.25
N SER A 27 -5.22 -16.47 -17.79
CA SER A 27 -3.82 -16.06 -17.88
C SER A 27 -3.67 -14.91 -18.89
N VAL A 28 -3.27 -13.77 -18.36
CA VAL A 28 -2.57 -12.74 -19.13
C VAL A 28 -1.12 -13.19 -19.23
N ALA A 29 -0.54 -13.14 -20.42
CA ALA A 29 0.85 -13.52 -20.64
C ALA A 29 1.81 -12.77 -19.69
N ASP A 30 2.94 -13.41 -19.35
CA ASP A 30 3.91 -12.87 -18.40
C ASP A 30 4.54 -11.57 -18.95
N PRO A 31 4.43 -10.43 -18.23
CA PRO A 31 5.09 -9.17 -18.58
C PRO A 31 6.61 -9.27 -18.76
N LEU A 32 7.25 -10.29 -18.16
CA LEU A 32 8.68 -10.55 -18.31
C LEU A 32 9.02 -11.28 -19.62
N GLN A 33 8.03 -11.82 -20.32
CA GLN A 33 8.21 -12.67 -21.52
C GLN A 33 7.57 -12.06 -22.77
N GLU A 34 6.54 -11.23 -22.62
CA GLU A 34 5.83 -10.60 -23.72
C GLU A 34 5.87 -9.07 -23.67
N SER A 35 5.78 -8.42 -24.84
CA SER A 35 5.71 -6.96 -24.89
C SER A 35 4.37 -6.45 -24.34
N LEU A 36 4.38 -5.28 -23.70
CA LEU A 36 3.17 -4.62 -23.18
C LEU A 36 2.07 -4.48 -24.26
N VAL A 37 2.43 -4.27 -25.52
CA VAL A 37 1.48 -4.19 -26.63
C VAL A 37 0.71 -5.49 -26.81
N LYS A 38 1.41 -6.64 -26.83
CA LYS A 38 0.76 -7.96 -26.98
C LYS A 38 -0.13 -8.29 -25.78
N ILE A 39 0.32 -7.94 -24.58
CA ILE A 39 -0.45 -8.12 -23.35
C ILE A 39 -1.77 -7.35 -23.43
N ARG A 40 -1.72 -6.08 -23.86
CA ARG A 40 -2.91 -5.23 -24.04
C ARG A 40 -3.84 -5.76 -25.11
N GLU A 41 -3.31 -6.18 -26.26
CA GLU A 41 -4.11 -6.78 -27.34
C GLU A 41 -4.85 -8.02 -26.86
N LYS A 42 -4.16 -8.90 -26.11
CA LYS A 42 -4.76 -10.09 -25.52
C LYS A 42 -5.83 -9.74 -24.48
N GLN A 43 -5.54 -8.83 -23.55
CA GLN A 43 -6.53 -8.39 -22.55
C GLN A 43 -7.79 -7.82 -23.20
N LYS A 44 -7.63 -7.01 -24.25
CA LYS A 44 -8.74 -6.41 -24.99
C LYS A 44 -9.55 -7.46 -25.75
N HIS A 45 -8.89 -8.37 -26.45
CA HIS A 45 -9.54 -9.41 -27.26
C HIS A 45 -10.27 -10.44 -26.39
N ASP A 46 -9.58 -10.97 -25.37
CA ASP A 46 -10.10 -12.03 -24.49
C ASP A 46 -10.91 -11.47 -23.31
N ARG A 47 -10.96 -10.14 -23.18
CA ARG A 47 -11.70 -9.42 -22.12
C ARG A 47 -11.23 -9.85 -20.73
N ILE A 48 -9.92 -9.88 -20.54
CA ILE A 48 -9.27 -10.30 -19.29
C ILE A 48 -9.07 -9.09 -18.37
N PRO A 49 -9.66 -9.09 -17.17
CA PRO A 49 -9.52 -8.00 -16.20
C PRO A 49 -8.07 -7.63 -15.86
N GLY A 50 -7.83 -6.33 -15.77
CA GLY A 50 -6.61 -5.75 -15.22
C GLY A 50 -6.58 -5.69 -13.70
N ILE A 51 -7.69 -6.03 -13.06
CA ILE A 51 -7.84 -6.04 -11.60
C ILE A 51 -8.01 -7.46 -11.05
N VAL A 52 -7.63 -7.64 -9.78
CA VAL A 52 -7.88 -8.86 -9.02
C VAL A 52 -8.36 -8.52 -7.62
N LYS A 53 -9.09 -9.43 -7.00
CA LYS A 53 -9.55 -9.28 -5.63
C LYS A 53 -8.40 -9.63 -4.67
N ARG A 54 -8.11 -8.77 -3.70
CA ARG A 54 -7.16 -9.02 -2.61
C ARG A 54 -7.86 -9.00 -1.27
N LEU A 55 -7.32 -9.79 -0.33
CA LEU A 55 -7.72 -9.78 1.08
C LEU A 55 -6.75 -8.93 1.87
N VAL A 56 -7.27 -7.96 2.60
CA VAL A 56 -6.50 -7.10 3.50
C VAL A 56 -6.93 -7.41 4.94
N PRO A 57 -6.02 -7.76 5.85
CA PRO A 57 -6.38 -7.99 7.24
C PRO A 57 -6.71 -6.67 7.95
N ILE A 58 -7.67 -6.72 8.87
CA ILE A 58 -7.94 -5.67 9.87
C ILE A 58 -7.26 -6.07 11.18
N ASP A 59 -7.32 -7.37 11.51
CA ASP A 59 -6.69 -7.99 12.64
C ASP A 59 -6.29 -9.44 12.30
N ASN A 60 -5.91 -10.24 13.31
CA ASN A 60 -5.44 -11.62 13.13
C ASN A 60 -6.52 -12.61 12.65
N SER A 61 -7.79 -12.23 12.70
CA SER A 61 -8.96 -13.07 12.42
C SER A 61 -9.93 -12.47 11.42
N THR A 62 -9.82 -11.18 11.13
CA THR A 62 -10.74 -10.43 10.26
C THR A 62 -10.00 -9.89 9.06
N THR A 63 -10.52 -10.17 7.86
CA THR A 63 -10.03 -9.63 6.59
C THR A 63 -11.19 -9.01 5.81
N TRP A 64 -10.88 -8.07 4.93
CA TRP A 64 -11.84 -7.50 3.98
C TRP A 64 -11.28 -7.55 2.57
N GLU A 65 -12.18 -7.54 1.60
CA GLU A 65 -11.88 -7.64 0.18
C GLU A 65 -11.83 -6.26 -0.47
N TYR A 66 -10.89 -6.08 -1.39
CA TYR A 66 -10.86 -4.93 -2.31
C TYR A 66 -10.34 -5.34 -3.68
N TRP A 67 -10.63 -4.51 -4.69
CA TRP A 67 -10.13 -4.67 -6.04
C TRP A 67 -8.79 -3.96 -6.20
N TRP A 68 -7.77 -4.72 -6.58
CA TRP A 68 -6.40 -4.25 -6.78
C TRP A 68 -6.04 -4.19 -8.27
N CYS A 69 -5.45 -3.08 -8.70
CA CYS A 69 -4.93 -2.92 -10.07
C CYS A 69 -3.59 -3.65 -10.22
N VAL A 70 -3.54 -4.65 -11.09
CA VAL A 70 -2.32 -5.42 -11.32
C VAL A 70 -1.33 -4.57 -12.15
N PRO A 71 -0.11 -4.31 -11.65
CA PRO A 71 0.91 -3.56 -12.39
C PRO A 71 1.18 -4.17 -13.76
N GLY A 72 1.34 -3.31 -14.76
CA GLY A 72 1.61 -3.70 -16.15
C GLY A 72 0.38 -4.19 -16.92
N ARG A 73 -0.79 -4.34 -16.28
CA ARG A 73 -2.04 -4.64 -16.97
C ARG A 73 -2.81 -3.38 -17.34
N MET A 74 -3.53 -3.44 -18.46
CA MET A 74 -4.55 -2.45 -18.81
C MET A 74 -5.76 -2.65 -17.90
N ILE A 75 -6.33 -1.55 -17.42
CA ILE A 75 -7.62 -1.49 -16.74
C ILE A 75 -8.69 -1.31 -17.83
N LEU A 76 -9.56 -2.30 -17.98
CA LEU A 76 -10.67 -2.27 -18.91
C LEU A 76 -11.77 -1.29 -18.43
N PRO A 77 -12.68 -0.83 -19.29
CA PRO A 77 -13.81 -0.01 -18.87
C PRO A 77 -14.65 -0.66 -17.75
N GLU A 78 -14.84 -1.98 -17.83
CA GLU A 78 -15.59 -2.76 -16.83
C GLU A 78 -14.86 -2.80 -15.49
N ASP A 79 -13.53 -2.90 -15.52
CA ASP A 79 -12.70 -2.85 -14.31
C ASP A 79 -12.86 -1.48 -13.64
N LEU A 80 -12.84 -0.40 -14.43
CA LEU A 80 -12.99 0.96 -13.93
C LEU A 80 -14.37 1.20 -13.30
N GLU A 81 -15.44 0.69 -13.90
CA GLU A 81 -16.79 0.78 -13.33
C GLU A 81 -16.87 0.09 -11.96
N VAL A 82 -16.23 -1.07 -11.81
CA VAL A 82 -16.14 -1.77 -10.53
C VAL A 82 -15.34 -0.97 -9.51
N LEU A 83 -14.16 -0.47 -9.87
CA LEU A 83 -13.33 0.35 -8.98
C LEU A 83 -14.07 1.61 -8.51
N GLN A 84 -14.77 2.30 -9.40
CA GLN A 84 -15.52 3.52 -9.09
C GLN A 84 -16.75 3.25 -8.22
N SER A 85 -17.50 2.18 -8.51
CA SER A 85 -18.70 1.83 -7.74
C SER A 85 -18.36 1.30 -6.35
N ASP A 86 -17.23 0.60 -6.19
CA ASP A 86 -16.78 0.04 -4.92
C ASP A 86 -16.05 1.06 -4.02
N ARG A 87 -15.51 2.12 -4.62
CA ARG A 87 -14.73 3.14 -3.93
C ARG A 87 -15.38 3.70 -2.66
N PRO A 88 -16.68 4.06 -2.61
CA PRO A 88 -17.30 4.56 -1.39
C PRO A 88 -17.22 3.56 -0.22
N ARG A 89 -17.33 2.25 -0.48
CA ARG A 89 -17.18 1.20 0.54
C ARG A 89 -15.74 1.16 1.04
N VAL A 90 -14.78 1.16 0.14
CA VAL A 90 -13.33 1.15 0.46
C VAL A 90 -12.96 2.37 1.30
N GLU A 91 -13.33 3.58 0.87
CA GLU A 91 -13.05 4.81 1.61
C GLU A 91 -13.76 4.86 2.97
N ALA A 92 -14.96 4.29 3.09
CA ALA A 92 -15.64 4.19 4.37
C ALA A 92 -14.90 3.25 5.36
N ILE A 93 -14.31 2.15 4.88
CA ILE A 93 -13.43 1.29 5.70
C ILE A 93 -12.19 2.07 6.12
N LEU A 94 -11.49 2.67 5.18
CA LEU A 94 -10.28 3.45 5.44
C LEU A 94 -10.54 4.63 6.39
N SER A 95 -11.67 5.29 6.26
CA SER A 95 -12.10 6.36 7.17
C SER A 95 -12.22 5.88 8.62
N ARG A 96 -12.81 4.70 8.83
CA ARG A 96 -12.84 4.09 10.16
C ARG A 96 -11.44 3.74 10.66
N MET A 97 -10.60 3.14 9.82
CA MET A 97 -9.23 2.78 10.20
C MET A 97 -8.37 4.01 10.57
N VAL A 98 -8.44 5.08 9.76
CA VAL A 98 -7.77 6.35 10.02
C VAL A 98 -8.30 7.02 11.28
N TRP A 99 -9.62 7.01 11.50
CA TRP A 99 -10.21 7.54 12.74
C TRP A 99 -9.71 6.80 13.98
N LEU A 100 -9.52 5.48 13.89
CA LEU A 100 -9.11 4.64 15.02
C LEU A 100 -7.62 4.77 15.36
N TRP A 101 -6.75 4.69 14.34
CA TRP A 101 -5.30 4.57 14.54
C TRP A 101 -4.50 5.81 14.11
N GLY A 102 -5.12 6.72 13.36
CA GLY A 102 -4.43 7.84 12.74
C GLY A 102 -3.71 7.42 11.46
N GLY A 103 -3.75 8.29 10.46
CA GLY A 103 -3.02 8.18 9.20
C GLY A 103 -1.84 9.16 9.16
N HIS A 104 -0.72 8.72 8.61
CA HIS A 104 0.46 9.54 8.34
C HIS A 104 0.64 9.67 6.83
N CYS A 105 0.54 10.89 6.30
CA CYS A 105 0.69 11.13 4.87
C CYS A 105 2.14 11.38 4.45
N PHE A 106 2.53 10.81 3.32
CA PHE A 106 3.84 10.98 2.70
C PHE A 106 3.69 11.47 1.27
N GLY A 107 4.48 12.48 0.92
CA GLY A 107 4.62 13.01 -0.43
C GLY A 107 6.08 13.25 -0.75
N GLU A 108 6.38 13.67 -1.98
CA GLU A 108 7.75 13.91 -2.45
C GLU A 108 8.55 14.85 -1.53
N GLN A 109 7.87 15.81 -0.88
CA GLN A 109 8.50 16.79 0.00
C GLN A 109 8.62 16.33 1.47
N SER A 110 8.00 15.22 1.87
CA SER A 110 7.92 14.75 3.26
C SER A 110 8.59 13.40 3.52
N MET A 111 9.46 12.94 2.60
CA MET A 111 10.06 11.59 2.60
C MET A 111 10.81 11.16 3.87
N HIS A 112 11.12 12.06 4.81
CA HIS A 112 12.17 11.80 5.80
C HIS A 112 11.84 12.12 7.25
N ASN A 113 10.63 12.57 7.60
CA ASN A 113 10.41 12.96 9.00
C ASN A 113 9.02 12.67 9.57
N LEU A 114 8.82 11.46 10.12
CA LEU A 114 7.68 11.17 11.01
C LEU A 114 7.78 11.90 12.34
N SER A 115 8.98 12.35 12.77
CA SER A 115 9.17 12.89 14.13
C SER A 115 8.26 14.08 14.41
N ASN A 116 7.83 14.77 13.35
CA ASN A 116 7.02 15.98 13.40
C ASN A 116 5.65 15.83 12.70
N SER A 117 5.32 14.67 12.14
CA SER A 117 4.00 14.50 11.48
C SER A 117 2.97 14.05 12.51
N GLU A 118 2.04 14.95 12.84
CA GLU A 118 0.89 14.57 13.65
C GLU A 118 -0.02 13.62 12.87
N PRO A 119 -0.54 12.56 13.52
CA PRO A 119 -1.49 11.67 12.88
C PRO A 119 -2.76 12.42 12.49
N ILE A 120 -3.24 12.13 11.28
CA ILE A 120 -4.51 12.61 10.75
C ILE A 120 -5.60 11.60 11.13
N TYR A 121 -6.71 12.05 11.73
CA TYR A 121 -7.82 11.18 12.15
C TYR A 121 -9.08 11.34 11.29
N ASP A 122 -8.94 11.95 10.12
CA ASP A 122 -10.02 12.23 9.17
C ASP A 122 -9.55 11.87 7.77
N TRP A 123 -10.21 10.91 7.12
CA TRP A 123 -9.87 10.47 5.78
C TRP A 123 -9.97 11.59 4.74
N GLN A 124 -10.91 12.53 4.91
CA GLN A 124 -11.01 13.64 3.96
C GLN A 124 -9.72 14.48 3.95
N LYS A 125 -9.06 14.65 5.09
CA LYS A 125 -7.76 15.34 5.16
C LYS A 125 -6.63 14.57 4.48
N VAL A 126 -6.72 13.24 4.39
CA VAL A 126 -5.79 12.41 3.60
C VAL A 126 -5.98 12.69 2.11
N LEU A 127 -7.24 12.79 1.65
CA LEU A 127 -7.55 13.16 0.26
C LEU A 127 -7.14 14.61 -0.05
N ASP A 128 -7.39 15.54 0.87
CA ASP A 128 -6.97 16.93 0.73
C ASP A 128 -5.45 17.05 0.63
N PHE A 129 -4.69 16.23 1.39
CA PHE A 129 -3.24 16.13 1.25
C PHE A 129 -2.84 15.70 -0.18
N ALA A 130 -3.51 14.70 -0.76
CA ALA A 130 -3.24 14.27 -2.13
C ALA A 130 -3.49 15.40 -3.14
N HIS A 131 -4.58 16.14 -2.97
CA HIS A 131 -4.90 17.30 -3.80
C HIS A 131 -3.87 18.43 -3.66
N GLN A 132 -3.32 18.66 -2.47
CA GLN A 132 -2.22 19.61 -2.25
C GLN A 132 -0.94 19.20 -2.98
N GLN A 133 -0.75 17.90 -3.23
CA GLN A 133 0.34 17.40 -4.08
C GLN A 133 0.01 17.50 -5.58
N ASN A 134 -1.13 18.07 -5.99
CA ASN A 134 -1.65 18.06 -7.37
C ASN A 134 -2.02 16.65 -7.89
N LEU A 135 -2.33 15.74 -6.97
CA LEU A 135 -2.82 14.40 -7.28
C LEU A 135 -4.34 14.34 -7.08
N THR A 136 -5.05 13.82 -8.08
CA THR A 136 -6.45 13.41 -7.96
C THR A 136 -6.44 11.91 -7.74
N PRO A 137 -6.65 11.42 -6.51
CA PRO A 137 -6.57 9.99 -6.26
C PRO A 137 -7.77 9.31 -6.90
N GLU A 138 -7.58 8.62 -8.02
CA GLU A 138 -8.62 7.89 -8.74
C GLU A 138 -8.69 6.44 -8.25
N ILE A 139 -7.53 5.85 -7.98
CA ILE A 139 -7.35 4.47 -7.54
C ILE A 139 -6.57 4.45 -6.22
N LEU A 140 -6.91 3.48 -5.37
CA LEU A 140 -6.22 3.19 -4.12
C LEU A 140 -5.53 1.82 -4.24
N ASP A 141 -4.27 1.75 -3.85
CA ASP A 141 -3.61 0.47 -3.57
C ASP A 141 -3.37 0.36 -2.06
N ILE A 142 -3.57 -0.83 -1.50
CA ILE A 142 -3.60 -1.06 -0.07
C ILE A 142 -2.82 -2.33 0.24
N ASP A 143 -1.67 -2.15 0.86
CA ASP A 143 -0.87 -3.26 1.37
C ASP A 143 -0.92 -3.29 2.90
N TYR A 144 -1.00 -4.49 3.45
CA TYR A 144 -0.78 -4.72 4.88
C TYR A 144 0.63 -5.26 5.09
N LEU A 145 1.39 -4.57 5.92
CA LEU A 145 2.70 -5.00 6.36
C LEU A 145 2.60 -5.49 7.80
N PRO A 146 2.90 -6.78 8.07
CA PRO A 146 2.88 -7.32 9.42
C PRO A 146 4.00 -6.71 10.27
N ALA A 147 3.93 -6.90 11.59
CA ALA A 147 4.98 -6.43 12.48
C ALA A 147 6.34 -7.07 12.16
N VAL A 148 7.39 -6.25 12.10
CA VAL A 148 8.75 -6.67 11.76
C VAL A 148 9.70 -6.37 12.92
N VAL A 149 10.64 -7.29 13.16
CA VAL A 149 11.73 -7.12 14.12
C VAL A 149 13.05 -7.08 13.35
N ASN A 150 13.62 -5.88 13.21
CA ASN A 150 14.86 -5.66 12.48
C ASN A 150 16.07 -5.71 13.42
N ARG A 151 17.03 -6.58 13.13
CA ARG A 151 18.22 -6.81 13.96
C ARG A 151 19.44 -5.99 13.50
N LEU A 152 19.33 -5.15 12.48
CA LEU A 152 20.47 -4.44 11.85
C LEU A 152 20.40 -2.92 12.05
N TYR A 153 20.08 -2.43 13.25
CA TYR A 153 20.15 -1.00 13.55
C TYR A 153 21.48 -0.64 14.22
N THR A 154 22.43 -0.13 13.43
CA THR A 154 23.51 0.73 13.91
C THR A 154 23.12 2.17 13.66
N GLN A 155 23.07 2.98 14.71
CA GLN A 155 22.59 4.36 14.68
C GLN A 155 23.48 5.28 13.83
N GLU A 156 24.66 4.81 13.39
CA GLU A 156 25.64 5.60 12.64
C GLU A 156 26.40 4.76 11.58
N SER A 157 26.44 5.31 10.36
CA SER A 157 27.44 5.14 9.29
C SER A 157 27.32 3.98 8.29
N ASP A 158 27.56 4.38 7.03
CA ASP A 158 27.72 3.61 5.78
C ASP A 158 28.91 2.62 5.78
N ALA A 159 29.28 2.06 6.92
CA ALA A 159 30.41 1.14 7.02
C ALA A 159 29.91 -0.31 6.91
N VAL A 160 29.90 -0.84 5.68
CA VAL A 160 29.80 -2.29 5.34
C VAL A 160 31.00 -3.10 5.87
N SER A 161 31.63 -2.67 6.96
CA SER A 161 32.90 -3.21 7.44
C SER A 161 32.99 -3.27 8.96
N SER A 162 31.95 -3.73 9.64
CA SER A 162 32.20 -4.42 10.91
C SER A 162 31.15 -5.49 11.19
N ARG A 163 31.63 -6.68 11.56
CA ARG A 163 30.83 -7.72 12.23
C ARG A 163 30.49 -7.27 13.66
N ALA A 164 30.07 -6.02 13.85
CA ALA A 164 29.66 -5.53 15.15
C ALA A 164 28.31 -6.16 15.49
N THR A 165 28.22 -6.77 16.67
CA THR A 165 26.96 -7.23 17.22
C THR A 165 26.03 -6.01 17.32
N PRO A 166 24.82 -6.04 16.74
CA PRO A 166 23.92 -4.90 16.79
C PRO A 166 23.59 -4.55 18.24
N GLU A 167 23.69 -3.28 18.61
CA GLU A 167 23.39 -2.81 19.97
C GLU A 167 21.88 -2.70 20.23
N TYR A 168 21.09 -2.53 19.17
CA TYR A 168 19.65 -2.35 19.23
C TYR A 168 18.93 -3.32 18.30
N VAL A 169 17.70 -3.65 18.68
CA VAL A 169 16.70 -4.27 17.81
C VAL A 169 15.61 -3.23 17.55
N GLY A 170 15.29 -3.00 16.27
CA GLY A 170 14.15 -2.20 15.86
C GLY A 170 12.89 -3.05 15.79
N VAL A 171 11.78 -2.50 16.26
CA VAL A 171 10.46 -3.10 16.15
C VAL A 171 9.54 -2.14 15.42
N GLU A 172 9.04 -2.59 14.29
CA GLU A 172 8.07 -1.90 13.46
C GLU A 172 6.72 -2.60 13.65
N PRO A 173 5.69 -1.86 14.08
CA PRO A 173 4.37 -2.44 14.23
C PRO A 173 3.74 -2.72 12.87
N ALA A 174 2.71 -3.55 12.90
CA ALA A 174 1.90 -3.76 11.73
C ALA A 174 1.30 -2.42 11.26
N HIS A 175 1.20 -2.26 9.95
CA HIS A 175 0.61 -1.07 9.37
C HIS A 175 -0.01 -1.36 8.01
N TRP A 176 -0.94 -0.50 7.62
CA TRP A 176 -1.46 -0.44 6.26
C TRP A 176 -0.74 0.67 5.52
N HIS A 177 -0.34 0.40 4.29
CA HIS A 177 0.19 1.37 3.36
C HIS A 177 -0.83 1.58 2.25
N ILE A 178 -1.33 2.81 2.11
CA ILE A 178 -2.31 3.19 1.11
C ILE A 178 -1.65 4.11 0.11
N GLU A 179 -1.47 3.65 -1.12
CA GLU A 179 -0.96 4.46 -2.23
C GLU A 179 -2.11 5.07 -3.03
N LEU A 180 -1.91 6.30 -3.46
CA LEU A 180 -2.91 7.11 -4.16
C LEU A 180 -2.46 7.30 -5.60
N PHE A 181 -3.23 6.78 -6.55
CA PHE A 181 -2.85 6.78 -7.97
C PHE A 181 -3.83 7.54 -8.86
N GLN A 182 -3.29 8.07 -9.97
CA GLN A 182 -4.04 8.60 -11.10
C GLN A 182 -4.06 7.57 -12.24
N LEU A 183 -5.12 7.60 -13.02
CA LEU A 183 -5.21 6.86 -14.27
C LEU A 183 -4.90 7.78 -15.46
N GLN A 184 -4.39 7.20 -16.53
CA GLN A 184 -4.30 7.84 -17.83
C GLN A 184 -5.03 7.01 -18.89
N PRO A 185 -5.81 7.65 -19.78
CA PRO A 185 -6.52 6.93 -20.83
C PRO A 185 -5.54 6.42 -21.89
N ILE A 186 -5.79 5.20 -22.37
CA ILE A 186 -5.08 4.57 -23.47
C ILE A 186 -6.06 3.96 -24.47
N GLU A 187 -5.57 3.48 -25.61
CA GLU A 187 -6.44 2.82 -26.57
C GLU A 187 -7.08 1.56 -25.97
N GLY A 188 -8.41 1.60 -25.78
CA GLY A 188 -9.20 0.47 -25.28
C GLY A 188 -9.33 0.37 -23.76
N GLY A 189 -8.77 1.30 -22.98
CA GLY A 189 -8.87 1.27 -21.53
C GLY A 189 -8.04 2.36 -20.84
N TYR A 190 -7.53 2.02 -19.67
CA TYR A 190 -6.75 2.91 -18.81
C TYR A 190 -5.50 2.22 -18.29
N GLU A 191 -4.53 3.00 -17.84
CA GLU A 191 -3.37 2.51 -17.10
C GLU A 191 -3.05 3.45 -15.93
N LEU A 192 -2.28 2.95 -14.96
CA LEU A 192 -1.72 3.81 -13.92
C LEU A 192 -0.82 4.85 -14.59
N LYS A 193 -0.99 6.12 -14.22
CA LYS A 193 -0.19 7.22 -14.75
C LYS A 193 1.25 7.09 -14.26
N GLU A 194 2.19 7.09 -15.20
CA GLU A 194 3.63 7.05 -14.94
C GLU A 194 4.31 8.38 -15.33
N PRO A 195 5.37 8.82 -14.62
CA PRO A 195 5.89 8.23 -13.40
C PRO A 195 4.90 8.36 -12.24
N LYS A 196 4.81 7.32 -11.40
CA LYS A 196 4.03 7.36 -10.15
C LYS A 196 4.50 8.51 -9.28
N GLN A 197 3.58 9.44 -9.00
CA GLN A 197 3.84 10.50 -8.04
C GLN A 197 3.84 9.92 -6.63
N LEU A 198 4.84 10.29 -5.83
CA LEU A 198 4.92 9.85 -4.46
C LEU A 198 3.79 10.47 -3.63
N CYS A 199 2.74 9.70 -3.32
CA CYS A 199 1.63 10.13 -2.48
C CYS A 199 0.99 8.92 -1.78
N SER A 200 1.12 8.83 -0.47
CA SER A 200 0.61 7.70 0.31
C SER A 200 0.15 8.10 1.71
N CYS A 201 -0.59 7.21 2.35
CA CYS A 201 -0.97 7.28 3.76
C CYS A 201 -0.61 5.97 4.44
N GLN A 202 0.03 6.02 5.61
CA GLN A 202 0.24 4.83 6.44
C GLN A 202 -0.57 4.90 7.73
N ILE A 203 -1.20 3.79 8.08
CA ILE A 203 -1.99 3.64 9.31
C ILE A 203 -1.26 2.63 10.19
N TRP A 204 -0.66 3.10 11.29
CA TRP A 204 0.16 2.26 12.16
C TRP A 204 -0.63 1.77 13.38
N THR A 205 -0.51 0.49 13.73
CA THR A 205 -1.19 -0.02 14.94
C THR A 205 -0.56 0.47 16.24
N SER A 206 0.70 0.92 16.20
CA SER A 206 1.40 1.55 17.31
C SER A 206 2.61 2.38 16.83
N LYS A 207 3.40 2.95 17.75
CA LYS A 207 4.66 3.63 17.39
C LYS A 207 5.81 2.62 17.25
N PRO A 208 6.68 2.76 16.24
CA PRO A 208 7.90 1.96 16.13
C PRO A 208 8.91 2.35 17.23
N PHE A 209 9.75 1.40 17.65
CA PHE A 209 10.72 1.62 18.72
C PHE A 209 12.01 0.83 18.54
N LEU A 210 13.10 1.33 19.13
CA LEU A 210 14.37 0.64 19.28
C LEU A 210 14.49 0.09 20.70
N LYS A 211 14.99 -1.13 20.86
CA LYS A 211 15.27 -1.73 22.16
C LYS A 211 16.74 -2.13 22.24
N HIS A 212 17.46 -1.59 23.21
CA HIS A 212 18.85 -1.92 23.46
C HIS A 212 18.97 -3.37 23.97
N ILE A 213 19.82 -4.19 23.35
CA ILE A 213 19.86 -5.64 23.62
C ILE A 213 20.36 -5.94 25.03
N ALA A 214 21.41 -5.24 25.48
CA ALA A 214 22.06 -5.55 26.75
C ALA A 214 21.34 -4.95 27.97
N THR A 215 20.77 -3.75 27.82
CA THR A 215 20.15 -3.01 28.95
C THR A 215 18.62 -3.09 28.95
N GLY A 216 18.00 -3.45 27.82
CA GLY A 216 16.55 -3.45 27.65
C GLY A 216 15.93 -2.07 27.50
N GLU A 217 16.72 -0.99 27.50
CA GLU A 217 16.25 0.39 27.33
C GLU A 217 15.51 0.56 26.00
N ILE A 218 14.39 1.30 26.02
CA ILE A 218 13.58 1.59 24.84
C ILE A 218 13.78 3.04 24.41
N LYS A 219 14.04 3.25 23.13
CA LYS A 219 14.13 4.57 22.49
C LYS A 219 13.14 4.65 21.34
N PHE A 220 12.48 5.79 21.20
CA PHE A 220 11.67 6.06 20.02
C PHE A 220 12.55 6.77 18.99
N PRO A 221 12.71 6.23 17.77
CA PRO A 221 13.58 6.82 16.76
C PRO A 221 13.16 8.26 16.44
N GLU A 222 14.12 9.18 16.42
CA GLU A 222 13.91 10.54 15.89
C GLU A 222 13.92 10.56 14.35
N LYS A 223 14.47 9.52 13.71
CA LYS A 223 14.43 9.30 12.26
C LYS A 223 13.82 7.94 11.98
N ASN A 224 13.03 7.85 10.92
CA ASN A 224 12.17 6.72 10.64
C ASN A 224 12.91 5.38 10.68
N LEU A 225 12.42 4.47 11.53
CA LEU A 225 12.44 3.05 11.22
C LEU A 225 11.65 2.88 9.91
N TRP A 226 12.27 2.24 8.92
CA TRP A 226 11.82 2.00 7.54
C TRP A 226 10.35 2.36 7.29
N LEU A 227 10.12 3.61 6.85
CA LEU A 227 8.87 3.93 6.18
C LEU A 227 8.83 3.09 4.91
N SER A 228 7.84 2.21 4.78
CA SER A 228 7.48 1.62 3.49
C SER A 228 7.37 2.75 2.47
N ARG A 229 8.30 2.79 1.52
CA ARG A 229 8.33 3.82 0.49
C ARG A 229 7.28 3.47 -0.55
N PRO A 230 6.65 4.47 -1.17
CA PRO A 230 5.67 4.28 -2.25
C PRO A 230 6.16 3.64 -3.58
N LEU A 231 7.17 2.78 -3.50
CA LEU A 231 7.75 1.98 -4.57
C LEU A 231 8.34 0.64 -4.07
N ASP A 232 8.43 0.42 -2.75
CA ASP A 232 9.08 -0.76 -2.14
C ASP A 232 8.42 -2.08 -2.57
N LEU A 233 7.21 -2.02 -3.15
CA LEU A 233 6.42 -3.19 -3.55
C LEU A 233 6.10 -3.25 -5.05
N THR A 234 6.50 -2.24 -5.84
CA THR A 234 6.42 -2.30 -7.31
C THR A 234 7.63 -3.00 -7.95
N ILE A 235 8.70 -3.17 -7.17
CA ILE A 235 9.86 -4.00 -7.50
C ILE A 235 9.73 -5.25 -6.63
N PRO A 236 9.41 -6.44 -7.18
CA PRO A 236 9.50 -7.65 -6.41
C PRO A 236 10.84 -7.72 -5.66
N PRO A 237 10.90 -8.24 -4.42
CA PRO A 237 12.14 -8.22 -3.62
C PRO A 237 13.33 -8.95 -4.28
N TRP A 238 13.09 -9.69 -5.37
CA TRP A 238 14.12 -10.33 -6.20
C TRP A 238 14.57 -9.53 -7.44
N SER A 239 13.94 -8.40 -7.77
CA SER A 239 14.24 -7.60 -8.97
C SER A 239 14.97 -6.29 -8.71
N SER A 240 15.38 -6.00 -7.48
CA SER A 240 16.24 -4.84 -7.21
C SER A 240 17.72 -5.26 -7.19
N PRO A 241 18.55 -4.85 -8.17
CA PRO A 241 20.01 -5.02 -8.11
C PRO A 241 20.65 -4.10 -7.05
N GLU A 242 19.88 -3.14 -6.52
CA GLU A 242 20.38 -2.04 -5.70
C GLU A 242 20.51 -2.35 -4.20
N ILE A 243 20.39 -3.62 -3.79
CA ILE A 243 20.88 -4.05 -2.46
C ILE A 243 22.43 -3.99 -2.40
N ALA A 244 23.10 -3.77 -3.53
CA ALA A 244 24.52 -3.46 -3.61
C ALA A 244 24.77 -1.96 -3.84
N GLY A 245 24.52 -1.17 -2.81
CA GLY A 245 25.17 0.13 -2.63
C GLY A 245 24.29 1.33 -2.94
N TYR A 246 23.74 1.93 -1.88
CA TYR A 246 23.98 3.33 -1.51
C TYR A 246 23.88 3.44 0.01
#